data_AF-A0A521Y1R1-F1
#
_entry.id   AF-A0A521Y1R1-F1
#
_cell.length_a   1.000
_cell.length_b   1.000
_cell.length_c   1.000
_cell.angle_alpha   90.00
_cell.angle_beta   90.00
_cell.angle_gamma   90.00
#
_symmetry.space_group_name_H-M   'P 1'
#
loop_
_entity.id
_entity.type
_entity.pdbx_description
1 polymer ?
#
loop_
_entity_poly.entity_id
_entity_poly.type
_entity_poly.pdbx_seq_one_letter_code
_entity_poly.pdbx_strand_id
1 'polypeptide(L)'
;MKKFGLIVLSLMLSSRIFAGEVTCPPDDQVKSVTLTEAFQSPYDPESWNFISTVFTHDGSTWNVSFGTFLPDAKTQEEALEQGQAYFNNAALQIKHPRPVAIPGKTLCDYVPDGEEYWISATTPPETTGARVKKIR
;
A
#
# COMPACT_ATOMS: atom_id res chain seq x y z
N MET A 1 65.28 5.46 -14.91
CA MET A 1 64.54 4.18 -14.90
C MET A 1 63.46 4.25 -13.80
N LYS A 2 62.26 3.76 -14.13
CA LYS A 2 61.05 3.38 -13.32
C LYS A 2 60.97 3.81 -11.85
N LYS A 3 60.08 4.75 -11.48
CA LYS A 3 58.66 4.58 -11.08
C LYS A 3 58.46 3.69 -9.86
N PHE A 4 58.04 4.25 -8.72
CA PHE A 4 57.07 3.64 -7.81
C PHE A 4 56.28 4.72 -7.06
N GLY A 5 55.12 5.06 -7.60
CA GLY A 5 54.01 5.61 -6.82
C GLY A 5 53.04 4.46 -6.57
N LEU A 6 52.68 4.23 -5.31
CA LEU A 6 51.61 3.30 -4.95
C LEU A 6 50.54 4.10 -4.23
N ILE A 7 49.56 4.59 -5.00
CA ILE A 7 48.32 5.14 -4.46
C ILE A 7 47.47 3.93 -4.07
N VAL A 8 47.24 3.76 -2.76
CA VAL A 8 46.26 2.83 -2.21
C VAL A 8 44.88 3.34 -2.62
N LEU A 9 44.37 2.80 -3.72
CA LEU A 9 43.02 3.03 -4.20
C LEU A 9 42.07 2.18 -3.34
N SER A 10 41.62 2.74 -2.21
CA SER A 10 40.50 2.17 -1.45
C SER A 10 39.26 2.18 -2.35
N LEU A 11 39.00 1.04 -3.00
CA LEU A 11 37.73 0.74 -3.63
C LEU A 11 36.66 0.81 -2.54
N MET A 12 35.99 1.95 -2.47
CA MET A 12 34.67 2.04 -1.86
C MET A 12 33.76 1.11 -2.66
N LEU A 13 33.63 -0.14 -2.20
CA LEU A 13 32.49 -0.98 -2.53
C LEU A 13 31.27 -0.28 -1.94
N SER A 14 30.73 0.69 -2.68
CA SER A 14 29.35 1.10 -2.52
C SER A 14 28.52 -0.13 -2.84
N SER A 15 28.10 -0.84 -1.80
CA SER A 15 27.02 -1.82 -1.88
C SER A 15 25.87 -1.09 -2.57
N ARG A 16 25.66 -1.41 -3.85
CA ARG A 16 24.42 -1.08 -4.52
C ARG A 16 23.37 -1.83 -3.72
N ILE A 17 22.73 -1.13 -2.80
CA ILE A 17 21.45 -1.53 -2.23
C ILE A 17 20.57 -1.65 -3.47
N PHE A 18 20.43 -2.87 -3.98
CA PHE A 18 19.36 -3.17 -4.90
C PHE A 18 18.10 -2.86 -4.09
N ALA A 19 17.51 -1.70 -4.34
CA ALA A 19 16.10 -1.50 -4.01
C ALA A 19 15.41 -2.67 -4.72
N GLY A 20 14.97 -3.66 -3.94
CA GLY A 20 14.28 -4.82 -4.48
C GLY A 20 13.11 -4.32 -5.32
N GLU A 21 12.83 -5.02 -6.41
CA GLU A 21 11.62 -4.77 -7.18
C GLU A 21 10.43 -4.84 -6.23
N VAL A 22 9.65 -3.76 -6.14
CA VAL A 22 8.49 -3.70 -5.24
C VAL A 22 7.50 -4.77 -5.71
N THR A 23 7.21 -5.76 -4.87
CA THR A 23 6.23 -6.80 -5.17
C THR A 23 4.93 -6.54 -4.42
N CYS A 24 3.83 -7.11 -4.91
CA CYS A 24 2.56 -7.06 -4.20
C CYS A 24 2.59 -7.95 -2.96
N PRO A 25 2.05 -7.47 -1.82
CA PRO A 25 1.89 -8.31 -0.63
C PRO A 25 1.13 -9.61 -0.92
N PRO A 26 1.47 -10.72 -0.26
CA PRO A 26 0.70 -11.96 -0.38
C PRO A 26 -0.64 -11.89 0.37
N ASP A 27 -1.56 -12.79 0.01
CA ASP A 27 -2.91 -12.90 0.56
C ASP A 27 -2.95 -12.88 2.09
N ASP A 28 -2.06 -13.64 2.74
CA ASP A 28 -2.02 -13.77 4.20
C ASP A 28 -1.67 -12.45 4.88
N GLN A 29 -0.77 -11.65 4.30
CA GLN A 29 -0.48 -10.32 4.80
C GLN A 29 -1.66 -9.37 4.59
N VAL A 30 -2.25 -9.35 3.38
CA VAL A 30 -3.41 -8.51 3.06
C VAL A 30 -4.58 -8.81 3.98
N LYS A 31 -4.86 -10.08 4.29
CA LYS A 31 -5.98 -10.49 5.15
C LYS A 31 -5.68 -10.42 6.65
N SER A 32 -4.43 -10.23 7.05
CA SER A 32 -4.05 -10.12 8.47
C SER A 32 -4.29 -8.74 9.09
N VAL A 33 -4.61 -7.73 8.27
CA VAL A 33 -4.76 -6.35 8.72
C VAL A 33 -6.09 -6.09 9.41
N THR A 34 -6.09 -5.10 10.31
CA THR A 34 -7.32 -4.55 10.92
C THR A 34 -7.71 -3.26 10.21
N LEU A 35 -8.99 -3.07 9.89
CA LEU A 35 -9.59 -1.83 9.42
C LEU A 35 -9.69 -0.82 10.57
N THR A 36 -9.20 0.40 10.36
CA THR A 36 -9.09 1.43 11.41
C THR A 36 -9.87 2.70 11.11
N GLU A 37 -10.15 2.97 9.84
CA GLU A 37 -10.92 4.15 9.42
C GLU A 37 -12.03 3.72 8.46
N ALA A 38 -13.19 4.36 8.57
CA ALA A 38 -14.35 4.15 7.70
C ALA A 38 -14.94 5.50 7.29
N PHE A 39 -15.27 5.64 6.00
CA PHE A 39 -15.93 6.82 5.47
C PHE A 39 -16.82 6.46 4.29
N GLN A 40 -17.95 7.15 4.17
CA GLN A 40 -18.87 6.95 3.06
C GLN A 40 -18.28 7.49 1.76
N SER A 41 -18.59 6.82 0.65
CA SER A 41 -18.31 7.34 -0.68
C SER A 41 -19.06 8.66 -0.88
N PRO A 42 -18.42 9.69 -1.46
CA PRO A 42 -19.10 10.95 -1.75
C PRO A 42 -20.15 10.81 -2.87
N TYR A 43 -20.15 9.70 -3.60
CA TYR A 43 -21.04 9.45 -4.73
C TYR A 43 -22.20 8.51 -4.41
N ASP A 44 -22.08 7.70 -3.37
CA ASP A 44 -23.08 6.73 -2.94
C ASP A 44 -23.05 6.56 -1.41
N PRO A 45 -24.10 7.00 -0.68
CA PRO A 45 -24.13 6.93 0.77
C PRO A 45 -24.25 5.51 1.33
N GLU A 46 -24.61 4.51 0.51
CA GLU A 46 -24.62 3.10 0.93
C GLU A 46 -23.25 2.45 0.76
N SER A 47 -22.35 3.06 -0.03
CA SER A 47 -20.99 2.61 -0.24
C SER A 47 -20.05 3.16 0.84
N TRP A 48 -19.34 2.25 1.50
CA TRP A 48 -18.36 2.56 2.53
C TRP A 48 -16.95 2.18 2.07
N ASN A 49 -15.99 3.03 2.41
CA ASN A 49 -14.57 2.83 2.16
C ASN A 49 -13.84 2.73 3.50
N PHE A 50 -12.83 1.88 3.53
CA PHE A 50 -12.09 1.53 4.71
C PHE A 50 -10.60 1.60 4.47
N ILE A 51 -9.86 1.98 5.49
CA ILE A 51 -8.39 1.97 5.51
C ILE A 51 -7.92 1.10 6.66
N SER A 52 -6.94 0.24 6.39
CA SER A 52 -6.35 -0.62 7.41
C SER A 52 -5.16 0.02 8.14
N THR A 53 -4.79 -0.63 9.24
CA THR A 53 -3.43 -0.59 9.78
C THR A 53 -2.36 -0.79 8.70
N VAL A 54 -1.21 -0.16 8.91
CA VAL A 54 -0.05 -0.31 8.03
C VAL A 54 0.73 -1.59 8.36
N PHE A 55 1.39 -2.16 7.35
CA PHE A 55 2.31 -3.29 7.48
C PHE A 55 3.50 -3.12 6.55
N THR A 56 4.52 -3.98 6.69
CA THR A 56 5.74 -3.92 5.87
C THR A 56 5.84 -5.15 4.99
N HIS A 57 6.08 -4.94 3.70
CA HIS A 57 6.34 -5.99 2.71
C HIS A 57 7.47 -5.55 1.78
N ASP A 58 8.48 -6.41 1.61
CA ASP A 58 9.69 -6.13 0.82
C ASP A 58 10.35 -4.77 1.12
N GLY A 59 10.39 -4.41 2.42
CA GLY A 59 11.00 -3.16 2.89
C GLY A 59 10.19 -1.90 2.60
N SER A 60 8.99 -2.03 2.03
CA SER A 60 8.05 -0.92 1.81
C SER A 60 6.90 -0.99 2.80
N THR A 61 6.42 0.17 3.25
CA THR A 61 5.18 0.25 4.04
C THR A 61 3.98 0.14 3.10
N TRP A 62 2.95 -0.56 3.54
CA TRP A 62 1.69 -0.75 2.82
C TRP A 62 0.51 -0.55 3.76
N ASN A 63 -0.64 -0.19 3.19
CA ASN A 63 -1.94 -0.35 3.83
C ASN A 63 -2.91 -1.00 2.85
N VAL A 64 -3.98 -1.59 3.38
CA VAL A 64 -5.09 -2.10 2.58
C VAL A 64 -6.20 -1.06 2.59
N SER A 65 -6.75 -0.83 1.41
CA SER A 65 -8.01 -0.13 1.23
C SER A 65 -9.07 -1.15 0.81
N PHE A 66 -10.24 -1.06 1.41
CA PHE A 66 -11.37 -1.96 1.16
C PHE A 66 -12.62 -1.10 0.97
N GLY A 67 -13.51 -1.50 0.09
CA GLY A 67 -14.83 -0.89 0.00
C GLY A 67 -15.92 -1.89 -0.31
N THR A 68 -17.12 -1.63 0.19
CA THR A 68 -18.31 -2.47 0.03
C THR A 68 -19.58 -1.66 0.31
N PHE A 69 -20.75 -2.24 0.06
CA PHE A 69 -22.04 -1.64 0.39
C PHE A 69 -22.53 -2.11 1.76
N LEU A 70 -22.83 -1.16 2.64
CA LEU A 70 -23.39 -1.40 3.98
C LEU A 70 -24.62 -0.50 4.19
N PRO A 71 -25.78 -0.84 3.60
CA PRO A 71 -26.99 0.00 3.67
C PRO A 71 -27.50 0.18 5.11
N ASP A 72 -27.19 -0.76 6.00
CA ASP A 72 -27.63 -0.77 7.39
C ASP A 72 -26.71 0.02 8.34
N ALA A 73 -25.45 0.28 7.97
CA ALA A 73 -24.53 1.04 8.80
C ALA A 73 -24.89 2.54 8.78
N LYS A 74 -25.09 3.14 9.96
CA LYS A 74 -25.46 4.56 10.12
C LYS A 74 -24.33 5.40 10.72
N THR A 75 -23.34 4.76 11.31
CA THR A 75 -22.18 5.41 11.92
C THR A 75 -20.87 4.81 11.42
N GLN A 76 -19.76 5.53 11.60
CA GLN A 76 -18.43 5.01 11.26
C GLN A 76 -18.04 3.79 12.11
N GLU A 77 -18.46 3.76 13.38
CA GLU A 77 -18.19 2.64 14.29
C GLU A 77 -18.91 1.36 13.85
N GLU A 78 -20.22 1.45 13.55
CA GLU A 78 -20.99 0.34 12.99
C GLU A 78 -20.42 -0.13 11.65
N ALA A 79 -20.02 0.80 10.79
CA ALA A 79 -19.42 0.48 9.51
C ALA A 79 -18.08 -0.26 9.69
N LEU A 80 -17.24 0.13 10.67
CA LEU A 80 -15.99 -0.57 10.97
C LEU A 80 -16.23 -2.01 11.43
N GLU A 81 -17.20 -2.23 12.32
CA GLU A 81 -17.53 -3.58 12.80
C GLU A 81 -18.02 -4.48 11.66
N GLN A 82 -19.04 -4.03 10.92
CA GLN A 82 -19.62 -4.76 9.80
C GLN A 82 -18.60 -4.93 8.66
N GLY A 83 -17.86 -3.87 8.35
CA GLY A 83 -16.82 -3.84 7.33
C GLY A 83 -15.66 -4.80 7.64
N GLN A 84 -15.22 -4.90 8.90
CA GLN A 84 -14.20 -5.87 9.29
C GLN A 84 -14.72 -7.31 9.13
N ALA A 85 -15.96 -7.58 9.53
CA ALA A 85 -16.58 -8.89 9.36
C ALA A 85 -16.72 -9.27 7.89
N TYR A 86 -17.16 -8.34 7.04
CA TYR A 86 -17.22 -8.53 5.59
C TYR A 86 -15.80 -8.78 5.06
N PHE A 87 -14.86 -7.88 5.35
CA PHE A 87 -13.48 -7.97 4.90
C PHE A 87 -12.90 -9.33 5.23
N ASN A 88 -13.03 -9.85 6.46
CA ASN A 88 -12.49 -11.16 6.84
C ASN A 88 -12.98 -12.32 5.95
N ASN A 89 -14.21 -12.25 5.44
CA ASN A 89 -14.82 -13.29 4.60
C ASN A 89 -14.68 -13.02 3.09
N ALA A 90 -14.43 -11.77 2.69
CA ALA A 90 -14.29 -11.37 1.29
C ALA A 90 -13.11 -12.09 0.62
N ALA A 91 -13.36 -12.73 -0.51
CA ALA A 91 -12.33 -13.43 -1.27
C ALA A 91 -11.41 -12.45 -1.99
N LEU A 92 -10.11 -12.76 -2.04
CA LEU A 92 -9.21 -12.15 -3.00
C LEU A 92 -9.36 -12.91 -4.32
N GLN A 93 -9.65 -12.22 -5.41
CA GLN A 93 -9.84 -12.85 -6.73
C GLN A 93 -8.50 -13.08 -7.43
N ILE A 94 -7.54 -12.18 -7.25
CA ILE A 94 -6.17 -12.31 -7.75
C ILE A 94 -5.23 -12.52 -6.57
N LYS A 95 -4.63 -13.70 -6.46
CA LYS A 95 -3.70 -14.04 -5.36
C LYS A 95 -2.29 -13.46 -5.52
N HIS A 96 -1.91 -13.17 -6.76
CA HIS A 96 -0.60 -12.62 -7.11
C HIS A 96 -0.77 -11.46 -8.10
N PRO A 97 -1.37 -10.34 -7.66
CA PRO A 97 -1.52 -9.20 -8.52
C PRO A 97 -0.16 -8.64 -8.90
N ARG A 98 -0.11 -7.96 -10.04
CA ARG A 98 1.09 -7.22 -10.45
C ARG A 98 1.04 -5.81 -9.86
N PRO A 99 2.18 -5.28 -9.41
CA PRO A 99 2.24 -3.91 -8.94
C PRO A 99 1.99 -2.96 -10.12
N VAL A 100 1.08 -2.00 -9.91
CA VAL A 100 0.79 -0.92 -10.87
C VAL A 100 1.27 0.38 -10.27
N ALA A 101 2.18 1.06 -10.97
CA ALA A 101 2.61 2.39 -10.59
C ALA A 101 1.47 3.39 -10.83
N ILE A 102 1.07 4.10 -9.79
CA ILE A 102 0.13 5.23 -9.84
C ILE A 102 0.87 6.50 -9.35
N PRO A 103 0.35 7.72 -9.59
CA PRO A 103 1.05 8.94 -9.17
C PRO A 103 1.45 8.92 -7.69
N GLY A 104 2.76 8.84 -7.45
CA GLY A 104 3.37 8.85 -6.12
C GLY A 104 3.20 7.56 -5.30
N LYS A 105 2.64 6.47 -5.84
CA LYS A 105 2.40 5.22 -5.09
C LYS A 105 2.47 3.99 -6.00
N THR A 106 2.52 2.81 -5.38
CA THR A 106 2.25 1.54 -6.05
C THR A 106 0.91 0.98 -5.54
N LEU A 107 0.12 0.41 -6.45
CA LEU A 107 -1.16 -0.22 -6.17
C LEU A 107 -1.15 -1.68 -6.60
N CYS A 108 -1.73 -2.53 -5.77
CA CYS A 108 -1.97 -3.95 -6.02
C CYS A 108 -3.47 -4.20 -5.85
N ASP A 109 -4.15 -4.51 -6.94
CA ASP A 109 -5.59 -4.76 -6.96
C ASP A 109 -5.88 -6.26 -6.88
N TYR A 110 -6.64 -6.67 -5.86
CA TYR A 110 -6.99 -8.07 -5.64
C TYR A 110 -8.39 -8.41 -6.18
N VAL A 111 -9.16 -7.40 -6.64
CA VAL A 111 -10.55 -7.52 -7.08
C VAL A 111 -10.81 -6.52 -8.24
N PRO A 112 -10.27 -6.76 -9.45
CA PRO A 112 -10.25 -5.78 -10.56
C PRO A 112 -11.63 -5.41 -11.12
N ASP A 113 -12.62 -6.27 -10.94
CA ASP A 113 -14.00 -6.08 -11.41
C ASP A 113 -14.97 -5.99 -10.21
N GLY A 114 -14.52 -5.39 -9.10
CA GLY A 114 -15.24 -5.36 -7.84
C GLY A 114 -16.55 -4.57 -7.88
N GLU A 115 -17.65 -5.20 -8.31
CA GLU A 115 -18.99 -4.60 -8.32
C GLU A 115 -19.63 -4.60 -6.92
N GLU A 116 -19.44 -5.66 -6.13
CA GLU A 116 -20.00 -5.79 -4.78
C GLU A 116 -19.05 -5.25 -3.70
N TYR A 117 -17.75 -5.45 -3.90
CA TYR A 117 -16.68 -4.98 -3.03
C TYR A 117 -15.36 -4.90 -3.80
N TRP A 118 -14.40 -4.16 -3.27
CA TRP A 118 -13.04 -4.09 -3.82
C TRP A 118 -12.00 -4.14 -2.70
N ILE A 119 -10.83 -4.73 -2.97
CA ILE A 119 -9.69 -4.79 -2.04
C ILE A 119 -8.43 -4.44 -2.81
N SER A 120 -7.70 -3.42 -2.35
CA SER A 120 -6.39 -3.07 -2.88
C SER A 120 -5.38 -2.82 -1.77
N ALA A 121 -4.12 -3.12 -2.03
CA ALA A 121 -3.00 -2.69 -1.19
C ALA A 121 -2.28 -1.54 -1.88
N THR A 122 -1.95 -0.50 -1.13
CA THR A 122 -1.19 0.64 -1.65
C THR A 122 -0.01 0.99 -0.78
N THR A 123 1.10 1.40 -1.40
CA THR A 123 2.16 2.06 -0.65
C THR A 123 1.69 3.46 -0.23
N PRO A 124 2.20 4.03 0.87
CA PRO A 124 1.99 5.44 1.16
C PRO A 124 2.56 6.28 0.00
N PRO A 125 2.10 7.54 -0.15
CA PRO A 125 2.70 8.43 -1.12
C PRO A 125 4.19 8.50 -0.84
N GLU A 126 5.02 8.36 -1.88
CA GLU A 126 6.42 8.76 -1.78
C GLU A 126 6.40 10.17 -1.21
N THR A 127 6.98 10.34 -0.02
CA THR A 127 7.33 11.68 0.44
C THR A 127 8.32 12.18 -0.58
N THR A 128 7.83 12.82 -1.65
CA THR A 128 8.64 13.73 -2.44
C THR A 128 9.29 14.59 -1.39
N GLY A 129 10.61 14.53 -1.31
CA GLY A 129 11.40 15.49 -0.58
C GLY A 129 11.12 16.85 -1.17
N ALA A 130 9.96 17.42 -0.81
CA ALA A 130 9.64 18.81 -0.92
C ALA A 130 10.65 19.48 -0.01
N ARG A 131 11.86 19.69 -0.56
CA ARG A 131 12.63 20.87 -0.26
C ARG A 131 11.62 21.99 -0.36
N VAL A 132 11.12 22.41 0.79
CA VAL A 132 10.58 23.73 1.00
C VAL A 132 11.69 24.64 0.49
N LYS A 133 11.57 25.07 -0.77
CA LYS A 133 12.38 26.13 -1.32
C LYS A 133 11.94 27.33 -0.50
N LYS A 134 12.67 27.59 0.58
CA LYS A 134 12.56 28.81 1.37
C LYS A 134 12.95 29.94 0.41
N ILE A 135 11.95 30.52 -0.24
CA ILE A 135 12.13 31.75 -1.00
C ILE A 135 12.48 32.80 0.06
N ARG A 136 13.68 33.36 -0.08
CA ARG A 136 14.17 34.47 0.73
C ARG A 136 13.36 35.72 0.43
#